data_AF-A0A381VUM5-F1
#
_entry.id   AF-A0A381VUM5-F1
#
_cell.length_a   1.000
_cell.length_b   1.000
_cell.length_c   1.000
_cell.angle_alpha   90.00
_cell.angle_beta   90.00
_cell.angle_gamma   90.00
#
_symmetry.space_group_name_H-M   'P 1'
#
loop_
_entity.id
_entity.type
_entity.pdbx_description
1 polymer ?
#
loop_
_entity_poly.entity_id
_entity_poly.type
_entity_poly.pdbx_seq_one_letter_code
_entity_poly.pdbx_strand_id
1 'polypeptide(L)'
;MVILGILAAVIIPRITTLTSGAYESNVRSMYGVIKNEVNAQAVKKAMTGGATGHREEYPQITVATANNYLKEWVEDFDGNMWAQEQTAASAHIGYTNANALGGTANINAAVFYYMPHGIDALRTNSQTGDAGTSTNKTDIYFIHYAPHTTAASKALGRNYDGFTLKAYRNADLDLTWGGTNVEELITDLSWTTPEP
;
A
#
# COMPACT_ATOMS: atom_id res chain seq x y z
N MET A 1 15.06 -1.29 63.29
CA MET A 1 15.45 -0.24 62.32
C MET A 1 15.48 -0.87 60.94
N VAL A 2 14.69 -0.28 60.03
CA VAL A 2 14.71 -0.34 58.56
C VAL A 2 14.62 -1.72 57.88
N ILE A 3 13.39 -2.01 57.43
CA ILE A 3 13.10 -2.83 56.25
C ILE A 3 12.69 -1.86 55.12
N LEU A 4 13.07 -2.25 53.90
CA LEU A 4 12.48 -1.92 52.58
C LEU A 4 13.13 -0.82 51.71
N GLY A 5 13.47 -1.23 50.48
CA GLY A 5 13.86 -0.37 49.37
C GLY A 5 14.39 -1.16 48.16
N ILE A 6 13.65 -2.16 47.70
CA ILE A 6 13.92 -2.91 46.46
C ILE A 6 13.82 -1.98 45.24
N LEU A 7 14.86 -2.02 44.40
CA LEU A 7 14.87 -1.92 42.93
C LEU A 7 13.77 -1.05 42.27
N ALA A 8 14.11 0.19 41.93
CA ALA A 8 13.42 0.89 40.83
C ALA A 8 13.98 0.35 39.51
N ALA A 9 13.46 -0.79 39.05
CA ALA A 9 13.62 -1.19 37.65
C ALA A 9 12.73 -0.24 36.82
N VAL A 10 13.27 0.91 36.45
CA VAL A 10 12.65 1.77 35.44
C VAL A 10 12.82 1.06 34.10
N ILE A 11 11.74 0.42 33.64
CA ILE A 11 11.64 -0.12 32.28
C ILE A 11 11.56 1.08 31.35
N ILE A 12 12.72 1.53 30.84
CA ILE A 12 12.75 2.41 29.67
C ILE A 12 12.60 1.51 28.45
N PRO A 13 11.55 1.65 27.63
CA PRO A 13 11.45 0.94 26.36
C PRO A 13 12.71 1.20 25.53
N ARG A 14 13.31 0.16 24.93
CA ARG A 14 14.47 0.35 24.06
C ARG A 14 14.08 1.31 22.94
N ILE A 15 14.95 2.26 22.60
CA ILE A 15 14.72 3.25 21.55
C ILE A 15 14.21 2.61 20.25
N THR A 16 14.67 1.41 19.92
CA THR A 16 14.23 0.58 18.78
C THR A 16 12.72 0.32 18.76
N THR A 17 12.09 0.08 19.91
CA THR A 17 10.64 -0.18 20.00
C THR A 17 9.78 1.09 19.90
N LEU A 18 10.35 2.25 20.23
CA LEU A 18 9.68 3.55 20.07
C LEU A 18 9.76 4.04 18.62
N THR A 19 10.91 3.80 17.96
CA THR A 19 11.09 4.16 16.54
C THR A 19 10.26 3.28 15.62
N SER A 20 10.16 1.97 15.88
CA SER A 20 9.33 1.06 15.06
C SER A 20 7.84 1.40 15.14
N GLY A 21 7.34 1.80 16.31
CA GLY A 21 5.96 2.26 16.46
C GLY A 21 5.68 3.58 15.73
N ALA A 22 6.67 4.48 15.67
CA ALA A 22 6.56 5.73 14.90
C ALA A 22 6.55 5.47 13.38
N TYR A 23 7.36 4.53 12.89
CA TYR A 23 7.37 4.15 11.47
C TYR A 23 6.05 3.51 11.04
N GLU A 24 5.50 2.58 11.82
CA GLU A 24 4.19 1.99 11.51
C GLU A 24 3.05 3.02 11.57
N SER A 25 3.15 4.01 12.47
CA SER A 25 2.20 5.14 12.52
C SER A 25 2.22 5.95 11.22
N ASN A 26 3.40 6.18 10.62
CA ASN A 26 3.52 6.84 9.32
C ASN A 26 2.83 6.03 8.21
N VAL A 27 3.08 4.71 8.16
CA VAL A 27 2.42 3.80 7.21
C VAL A 27 0.91 3.85 7.34
N ARG A 28 0.39 3.86 8.58
CA ARG A 28 -1.04 3.97 8.87
C ARG A 28 -1.65 5.28 8.37
N SER A 29 -0.94 6.40 8.53
CA SER A 29 -1.36 7.70 7.99
C SER A 29 -1.46 7.64 6.46
N MET A 30 -0.40 7.17 5.80
CA MET A 30 -0.36 7.04 4.34
C MET A 30 -1.44 6.09 3.81
N TYR A 31 -1.65 4.97 4.49
CA TYR A 31 -2.71 4.01 4.18
C TYR A 31 -4.10 4.67 4.20
N GLY A 32 -4.36 5.51 5.20
CA GLY A 32 -5.60 6.29 5.29
C GLY A 32 -5.78 7.26 4.14
N VAL A 33 -4.72 8.00 3.77
CA VAL A 33 -4.72 8.93 2.64
C VAL A 33 -5.03 8.20 1.34
N ILE A 34 -4.28 7.15 1.02
CA ILE A 34 -4.48 6.35 -0.21
C ILE A 34 -5.90 5.78 -0.26
N LYS A 35 -6.41 5.24 0.85
CA LYS A 35 -7.77 4.70 0.92
C LYS A 35 -8.81 5.77 0.60
N ASN A 36 -8.68 6.96 1.17
CA ASN A 36 -9.63 8.06 0.94
C ASN A 36 -9.60 8.50 -0.52
N GLU A 37 -8.41 8.64 -1.10
CA GLU A 37 -8.26 9.09 -2.48
C GLU A 37 -8.82 8.07 -3.48
N VAL A 38 -8.52 6.79 -3.31
CA VAL A 38 -9.08 5.71 -4.13
C VAL A 38 -10.61 5.73 -4.14
N ASN A 39 -11.24 6.01 -3.00
CA ASN A 39 -12.70 6.20 -2.92
C ASN A 39 -13.14 7.48 -3.63
N ALA A 40 -12.42 8.59 -3.46
CA ALA A 40 -12.74 9.85 -4.12
C ALA A 40 -12.68 9.73 -5.65
N GLN A 41 -11.69 9.00 -6.19
CA GLN A 41 -11.57 8.70 -7.62
C GLN A 41 -12.76 7.90 -8.14
N ALA A 42 -13.24 6.91 -7.37
CA ALA A 42 -14.42 6.13 -7.71
C ALA A 42 -15.70 6.99 -7.74
N VAL A 43 -15.89 7.86 -6.75
CA VAL A 43 -17.02 8.81 -6.71
C VAL A 43 -16.96 9.80 -7.87
N LYS A 44 -15.76 10.32 -8.18
CA LYS A 44 -15.56 11.22 -9.31
C LYS A 44 -15.97 10.55 -10.62
N LYS A 45 -15.56 9.29 -10.85
CA LYS A 45 -16.01 8.51 -12.01
C LYS A 45 -17.51 8.29 -12.03
N ALA A 46 -18.12 8.03 -10.87
CA ALA A 46 -19.57 7.90 -10.78
C ALA A 46 -20.29 9.20 -11.23
N MET A 47 -19.71 10.36 -10.93
CA MET A 47 -20.27 11.65 -11.34
C MET A 47 -19.99 11.99 -12.82
N THR A 48 -18.83 11.61 -13.35
CA THR A 48 -18.37 12.04 -14.69
C THR A 48 -18.53 11.00 -15.81
N GLY A 49 -19.01 9.79 -15.51
CA GLY A 49 -18.99 8.61 -16.38
C GLY A 49 -19.75 8.62 -17.72
N GLY A 50 -20.31 9.76 -18.14
CA GLY A 50 -20.92 9.95 -19.47
C GLY A 50 -22.00 8.90 -19.82
N ALA A 51 -22.20 8.66 -21.13
CA ALA A 51 -23.19 7.71 -21.64
C ALA A 51 -22.87 6.23 -21.30
N THR A 52 -21.64 5.94 -20.89
CA THR A 52 -21.16 4.59 -20.53
C THR A 52 -21.38 4.23 -19.06
N GLY A 53 -21.87 5.16 -18.24
CA GLY A 53 -22.47 4.87 -16.94
C GLY A 53 -21.89 5.71 -15.81
N HIS A 54 -22.78 6.44 -15.13
CA HIS A 54 -22.54 7.08 -13.84
C HIS A 54 -22.38 6.02 -12.74
N ARG A 55 -21.20 5.40 -12.66
CA ARG A 55 -20.95 4.27 -11.78
C ARG A 55 -19.61 4.38 -11.07
N GLU A 56 -19.58 3.90 -9.84
CA GLU A 56 -18.36 3.78 -9.07
C GLU A 56 -17.47 2.72 -9.72
N GLU A 57 -16.29 3.16 -10.14
CA GLU A 57 -15.22 2.29 -10.62
C GLU A 57 -13.92 2.72 -9.96
N TYR A 58 -13.28 1.79 -9.27
CA TYR A 58 -12.01 2.04 -8.61
C TYR A 58 -10.88 2.11 -9.64
N PRO A 59 -9.83 2.91 -9.36
CA PRO A 59 -8.77 3.16 -10.32
C PRO A 59 -8.01 1.89 -10.69
N GLN A 60 -7.79 1.69 -11.98
CA GLN A 60 -6.94 0.61 -12.46
C GLN A 60 -5.48 1.05 -12.54
N ILE A 61 -4.58 0.17 -12.12
CA ILE A 61 -3.15 0.39 -12.24
C ILE A 61 -2.71 0.01 -13.66
N THR A 62 -2.49 1.01 -14.50
CA THR A 62 -2.16 0.85 -15.92
C THR A 62 -0.89 1.60 -16.32
N VAL A 63 -0.45 2.55 -15.49
CA VAL A 63 0.75 3.34 -15.72
C VAL A 63 1.92 2.69 -14.99
N ALA A 64 2.91 2.23 -15.75
CA ALA A 64 4.11 1.57 -15.22
C ALA A 64 5.19 2.55 -14.71
N THR A 65 5.04 3.85 -14.98
CA THR A 65 5.97 4.89 -14.53
C THR A 65 6.03 4.92 -13.00
N ALA A 66 7.25 4.83 -12.45
CA ALA A 66 7.47 4.89 -11.01
C ALA A 66 6.95 6.21 -10.41
N ASN A 67 6.41 6.13 -9.19
CA ASN A 67 5.84 7.23 -8.42
C ASN A 67 4.63 7.94 -9.06
N ASN A 68 4.06 7.42 -10.16
CA ASN A 68 2.90 8.05 -10.80
C ASN A 68 1.74 8.22 -9.81
N TYR A 69 1.38 7.14 -9.13
CA TYR A 69 0.23 7.13 -8.23
C TYR A 69 0.53 7.80 -6.88
N LEU A 70 1.81 7.85 -6.45
CA LEU A 70 2.18 8.68 -5.30
C LEU A 70 1.95 10.17 -5.57
N LYS A 71 2.39 10.64 -6.75
CA LYS A 71 2.21 12.04 -7.15
C LYS A 71 0.73 12.37 -7.38
N GLU A 72 -0.02 11.45 -7.96
CA GLU A 72 -1.43 11.67 -8.27
C GLU A 72 -2.34 11.57 -7.03
N TRP A 73 -2.05 10.66 -6.08
CA TRP A 73 -3.00 10.34 -5.01
C TRP A 73 -2.66 10.93 -3.64
N VAL A 74 -1.38 11.17 -3.38
CA VAL A 74 -0.92 11.62 -2.07
C VAL A 74 -0.47 13.07 -2.10
N GLU A 75 0.19 13.48 -3.20
CA GLU A 75 0.76 14.80 -3.45
C GLU A 75 1.89 15.22 -2.47
N ASP A 76 1.67 15.11 -1.16
CA ASP A 76 2.62 15.47 -0.10
C ASP A 76 3.19 14.23 0.61
N PHE A 77 4.39 13.84 0.22
CA PHE A 77 5.16 12.75 0.82
C PHE A 77 6.65 13.04 0.78
N ASP A 78 7.44 12.35 1.60
CA ASP A 78 8.90 12.43 1.55
C ASP A 78 9.46 11.43 0.53
N GLY A 79 9.92 11.93 -0.62
CA GLY A 79 10.53 11.12 -1.69
C GLY A 79 11.82 10.41 -1.31
N ASN A 80 12.45 10.77 -0.19
CA ASN A 80 13.61 10.04 0.31
C ASN A 80 13.20 8.76 1.03
N MET A 81 11.94 8.63 1.46
CA MET A 81 11.46 7.48 2.23
C MET A 81 10.35 6.72 1.51
N TRP A 82 9.60 7.39 0.65
CA TRP A 82 8.48 6.81 -0.07
C TRP A 82 8.79 6.68 -1.56
N ALA A 83 8.41 5.53 -2.10
CA ALA A 83 8.44 5.28 -3.53
C ALA A 83 7.24 4.41 -3.94
N GLN A 84 6.89 4.40 -5.22
CA GLN A 84 5.82 3.55 -5.73
C GLN A 84 6.20 2.92 -7.05
N GLU A 85 5.86 1.64 -7.19
CA GLU A 85 6.04 0.88 -8.42
C GLU A 85 4.72 0.21 -8.80
N GLN A 86 4.55 -0.03 -10.10
CA GLN A 86 3.54 -0.95 -10.57
C GLN A 86 4.11 -2.37 -10.46
N THR A 87 3.34 -3.29 -9.90
CA THR A 87 3.65 -4.71 -9.96
C THR A 87 2.98 -5.35 -11.17
N ALA A 88 3.71 -6.27 -11.82
CA ALA A 88 3.18 -7.02 -12.94
C ALA A 88 2.00 -7.92 -12.52
N ALA A 89 1.02 -8.07 -13.40
CA ALA A 89 -0.13 -8.94 -13.24
C ALA A 89 0.29 -10.40 -12.99
N SER A 90 0.38 -10.78 -11.72
CA SER A 90 0.78 -12.10 -11.24
C SER A 90 0.14 -12.34 -9.88
N ALA A 91 -0.36 -13.54 -9.59
CA ALA A 91 -1.11 -13.78 -8.35
C ALA A 91 -0.31 -13.54 -7.05
N HIS A 92 1.02 -13.60 -7.11
CA HIS A 92 1.89 -13.37 -5.93
C HIS A 92 2.39 -11.91 -5.84
N ILE A 93 2.91 -11.34 -6.94
CA ILE A 93 3.47 -9.97 -6.99
C ILE A 93 2.41 -8.90 -7.30
N GLY A 94 1.37 -9.26 -8.06
CA GLY A 94 0.21 -8.44 -8.37
C GLY A 94 -1.08 -8.99 -7.74
N TYR A 95 -2.21 -8.87 -8.44
CA TYR A 95 -3.51 -9.28 -7.90
C TYR A 95 -4.33 -10.11 -8.89
N THR A 96 -5.09 -11.08 -8.37
CA THR A 96 -6.07 -11.85 -9.14
C THR A 96 -7.48 -11.40 -8.81
N ASN A 97 -8.11 -10.67 -9.72
CA ASN A 97 -9.53 -10.36 -9.73
C ASN A 97 -10.33 -11.59 -10.20
N ALA A 98 -10.71 -12.44 -9.25
CA ALA A 98 -11.42 -13.70 -9.51
C ALA A 98 -12.74 -13.51 -10.27
N ASN A 99 -13.36 -12.33 -10.17
CA ASN A 99 -14.62 -12.04 -10.84
C ASN A 99 -14.47 -11.07 -12.03
N ALA A 100 -13.28 -10.98 -12.63
CA ALA A 100 -13.09 -10.18 -13.83
C ALA A 100 -14.10 -10.57 -14.93
N LEU A 101 -14.79 -9.56 -15.49
CA LEU A 101 -15.68 -9.70 -16.63
C LEU A 101 -14.87 -9.58 -17.93
N GLY A 102 -14.93 -10.60 -18.78
CA GLY A 102 -14.48 -10.53 -20.18
C GLY A 102 -12.98 -10.34 -20.43
N GLY A 103 -12.11 -10.60 -19.44
CA GLY A 103 -10.66 -10.37 -19.55
C GLY A 103 -9.82 -11.24 -18.62
N THR A 104 -8.53 -10.91 -18.50
CA THR A 104 -7.59 -11.61 -17.61
C THR A 104 -7.90 -11.32 -16.15
N ALA A 105 -8.00 -12.37 -15.32
CA ALA A 105 -8.18 -12.22 -13.88
C ALA A 105 -6.94 -11.63 -13.21
N ASN A 106 -5.74 -11.91 -13.72
CA ASN A 106 -4.52 -11.26 -13.25
C ASN A 106 -4.47 -9.82 -13.74
N ILE A 107 -4.34 -8.90 -12.80
CA ILE A 107 -4.25 -7.47 -13.04
C ILE A 107 -3.04 -6.89 -12.31
N ASN A 108 -2.54 -5.77 -12.83
CA ASN A 108 -1.45 -5.04 -12.18
C ASN A 108 -1.96 -4.40 -10.88
N ALA A 109 -1.05 -4.25 -9.93
CA ALA A 109 -1.29 -3.58 -8.66
C ALA A 109 -0.25 -2.49 -8.44
N ALA A 110 -0.51 -1.58 -7.51
CA ALA A 110 0.43 -0.56 -7.10
C ALA A 110 0.98 -0.93 -5.73
N VAL A 111 2.30 -0.89 -5.59
CA VAL A 111 2.98 -1.08 -4.31
C VAL A 111 3.68 0.21 -3.93
N PHE A 112 3.33 0.72 -2.76
CA PHE A 112 3.92 1.88 -2.14
C PHE A 112 4.92 1.41 -1.08
N TYR A 113 6.18 1.72 -1.31
CA TYR A 113 7.29 1.40 -0.44
C TYR A 113 7.47 2.50 0.60
N TYR A 114 7.62 2.10 1.85
CA TYR A 114 8.12 2.97 2.91
C TYR A 114 9.43 2.41 3.46
N MET A 115 10.49 3.21 3.31
CA MET A 115 11.84 2.90 3.73
C MET A 115 12.32 4.02 4.66
N PRO A 116 12.13 3.88 5.99
CA PRO A 116 12.44 4.93 6.95
C PRO A 116 13.92 5.34 6.98
N HIS A 117 14.79 4.45 6.50
CA HIS A 117 16.22 4.65 6.44
C HIS A 117 16.71 5.10 5.06
N GLY A 118 15.80 5.60 4.23
CA GLY A 118 16.07 6.03 2.86
C GLY A 118 15.68 4.98 1.83
N ILE A 119 15.24 5.42 0.65
CA ILE A 119 15.02 4.55 -0.51
C ILE A 119 16.34 3.96 -1.01
N ASP A 120 16.25 2.78 -1.61
CA ASP A 120 17.38 2.04 -2.16
C ASP A 120 17.70 2.46 -3.60
N ALA A 121 18.79 1.92 -4.14
CA ALA A 121 19.30 2.27 -5.47
C ALA A 121 18.39 1.85 -6.64
N LEU A 122 17.43 0.95 -6.44
CA LEU A 122 16.46 0.56 -7.47
C LEU A 122 15.31 1.57 -7.60
N ARG A 123 15.17 2.47 -6.63
CA ARG A 123 14.06 3.43 -6.54
C ARG A 123 14.56 4.85 -6.72
N THR A 124 13.68 5.69 -7.23
CA THR A 124 13.97 7.08 -7.54
C THR A 124 13.13 7.99 -6.66
N ASN A 125 13.78 8.99 -6.05
CA ASN A 125 13.12 10.06 -5.35
C ASN A 125 12.26 10.84 -6.36
N SER A 126 10.97 10.91 -6.11
CA SER A 126 10.02 11.47 -7.07
C SER A 126 10.13 13.00 -7.24
N GLN A 127 10.71 13.67 -6.24
CA GLN A 127 10.83 15.12 -6.08
C GLN A 127 12.16 15.63 -6.64
N THR A 128 13.26 14.89 -6.43
CA THR A 128 14.59 15.29 -6.92
C THR A 128 14.99 14.59 -8.22
N GLY A 129 14.42 13.41 -8.51
CA GLY A 129 14.81 12.58 -9.65
C GLY A 129 16.06 11.72 -9.41
N ASP A 130 16.64 11.79 -8.21
CA ASP A 130 17.83 11.01 -7.86
C ASP A 130 17.47 9.59 -7.43
N ALA A 131 18.35 8.64 -7.73
CA ALA A 131 18.24 7.30 -7.16
C ALA A 131 18.55 7.31 -5.65
N GLY A 132 17.92 6.41 -4.91
CA GLY A 132 18.25 6.17 -3.52
C GLY A 132 19.64 5.59 -3.33
N THR A 133 20.12 5.59 -2.09
CA THR A 133 21.43 5.02 -1.73
C THR A 133 21.38 4.13 -0.50
N SER A 134 20.20 3.94 0.10
CA SER A 134 20.10 3.16 1.32
C SER A 134 20.33 1.67 1.04
N THR A 135 21.09 1.03 1.92
CA THR A 135 21.24 -0.43 1.95
C THR A 135 20.62 -1.01 3.22
N ASN A 136 19.94 -0.19 4.03
CA ASN A 136 19.36 -0.64 5.29
C ASN A 136 18.05 -1.39 5.02
N LYS A 137 17.98 -2.64 5.49
CA LYS A 137 16.89 -3.56 5.23
C LYS A 137 15.89 -3.68 6.38
N THR A 138 16.09 -2.93 7.47
CA THR A 138 15.20 -2.96 8.63
C THR A 138 14.02 -2.02 8.46
N ASP A 139 12.91 -2.35 9.13
CA ASP A 139 11.74 -1.48 9.28
C ASP A 139 11.14 -1.01 7.94
N ILE A 140 11.13 -1.89 6.93
CA ILE A 140 10.54 -1.61 5.61
C ILE A 140 9.10 -2.08 5.59
N TYR A 141 8.25 -1.26 4.99
CA TYR A 141 6.83 -1.52 4.89
C TYR A 141 6.35 -1.31 3.46
N PHE A 142 5.24 -1.98 3.13
CA PHE A 142 4.61 -1.90 1.83
C PHE A 142 3.12 -1.64 2.00
N ILE A 143 2.53 -0.82 1.13
CA ILE A 143 1.09 -0.74 0.97
C ILE A 143 0.77 -1.23 -0.44
N HIS A 144 -0.02 -2.29 -0.55
CA HIS A 144 -0.40 -2.90 -1.81
C HIS A 144 -1.87 -2.57 -2.12
N TYR A 145 -2.08 -1.89 -3.24
CA TYR A 145 -3.40 -1.55 -3.77
C TYR A 145 -3.69 -2.30 -5.06
N ALA A 146 -4.87 -2.91 -5.16
CA ALA A 146 -5.38 -3.42 -6.43
C ALA A 146 -6.91 -3.29 -6.54
N PRO A 147 -7.47 -2.94 -7.71
CA PRO A 147 -8.91 -2.96 -7.92
C PRO A 147 -9.44 -4.40 -7.98
N HIS A 148 -10.71 -4.58 -7.67
CA HIS A 148 -11.40 -5.88 -7.62
C HIS A 148 -12.80 -5.76 -8.22
N THR A 149 -13.31 -6.84 -8.78
CA THR A 149 -14.72 -6.95 -9.18
C THR A 149 -15.43 -7.84 -8.19
N THR A 150 -16.51 -7.37 -7.59
CA THR A 150 -17.35 -8.23 -6.72
C THR A 150 -18.12 -9.25 -7.56
N ALA A 151 -18.48 -10.38 -6.96
CA ALA A 151 -19.30 -11.40 -7.62
C ALA A 151 -20.65 -10.82 -8.06
N ALA A 152 -21.25 -9.95 -7.23
CA ALA A 152 -22.49 -9.25 -7.53
C ALA A 152 -22.35 -8.35 -8.77
N SER A 153 -21.26 -7.58 -8.88
CA SER A 153 -21.05 -6.74 -10.06
C SER A 153 -20.76 -7.54 -11.31
N LYS A 154 -20.03 -8.66 -11.23
CA LYS A 154 -19.86 -9.57 -12.36
C LYS A 154 -21.21 -10.08 -12.88
N ALA A 155 -22.12 -10.48 -11.99
CA ALA A 155 -23.46 -10.93 -12.37
C ALA A 155 -24.28 -9.85 -13.11
N LEU A 156 -23.99 -8.58 -12.82
CA LEU A 156 -24.59 -7.42 -13.47
C LEU A 156 -23.81 -6.93 -14.71
N GLY A 157 -22.74 -7.63 -15.12
CA GLY A 157 -21.93 -7.26 -16.28
C GLY A 157 -21.03 -6.05 -16.03
N ARG A 158 -20.51 -5.89 -14.82
CA ARG A 158 -19.76 -4.71 -14.35
C ARG A 158 -18.39 -5.13 -13.82
N ASN A 159 -17.39 -4.25 -13.92
CA ASN A 159 -16.04 -4.48 -13.41
C ASN A 159 -15.59 -3.39 -12.43
N TYR A 160 -14.61 -3.72 -11.59
CA TYR A 160 -13.85 -2.79 -10.74
C TYR A 160 -14.69 -1.97 -9.77
N ASP A 161 -15.73 -2.56 -9.21
CA ASP A 161 -16.61 -1.96 -8.20
C ASP A 161 -16.10 -2.16 -6.76
N GLY A 162 -14.91 -2.73 -6.59
CA GLY A 162 -14.24 -2.83 -5.31
C GLY A 162 -12.73 -2.70 -5.44
N PHE A 163 -12.04 -2.82 -4.31
CA PHE A 163 -10.59 -2.87 -4.26
C PHE A 163 -10.09 -3.62 -3.03
N THR A 164 -8.83 -4.04 -3.08
CA THR A 164 -8.05 -4.46 -1.93
C THR A 164 -6.96 -3.43 -1.66
N LEU A 165 -6.77 -3.09 -0.38
CA LEU A 165 -5.69 -2.24 0.08
C LEU A 165 -5.15 -2.86 1.35
N LYS A 166 -3.88 -3.27 1.35
CA LYS A 166 -3.28 -4.01 2.47
C LYS A 166 -1.88 -3.51 2.74
N ALA A 167 -1.54 -3.32 4.00
CA ALA A 167 -0.18 -2.99 4.40
C ALA A 167 0.57 -4.22 4.91
N TYR A 168 1.87 -4.28 4.64
CA TYR A 168 2.75 -5.39 5.00
C TYR A 168 4.07 -4.87 5.57
N ARG A 169 4.73 -5.70 6.37
CA ARG A 169 6.13 -5.54 6.77
C ARG A 169 7.01 -6.42 5.88
N ASN A 170 8.22 -5.96 5.58
CA ASN A 170 9.20 -6.77 4.86
C ASN A 170 9.64 -7.96 5.74
N ALA A 171 9.19 -9.15 5.36
CA ALA A 171 9.46 -10.38 6.11
C ALA A 171 10.90 -10.88 5.89
N ASP A 172 11.39 -10.78 4.65
CA ASP A 172 12.67 -11.33 4.21
C ASP A 172 13.85 -10.37 4.41
N LEU A 173 13.57 -9.12 4.81
CA LEU A 173 14.55 -8.05 5.01
C LEU A 173 15.45 -7.89 3.78
N ASP A 174 14.85 -7.71 2.61
CA ASP A 174 15.55 -7.78 1.31
C ASP A 174 15.43 -6.52 0.44
N LEU A 175 14.77 -5.46 0.92
CA LEU A 175 14.46 -4.21 0.19
C LEU A 175 13.42 -4.37 -0.94
N THR A 176 12.87 -5.56 -1.15
CA THR A 176 12.01 -5.84 -2.29
C THR A 176 10.61 -6.23 -1.86
N TRP A 177 9.64 -6.00 -2.74
CA TRP A 177 8.30 -6.52 -2.57
C TRP A 177 8.25 -7.96 -3.09
N GLY A 178 8.19 -8.93 -2.17
CA GLY A 178 8.08 -10.35 -2.47
C GLY A 178 6.67 -10.80 -2.84
N GLY A 179 5.65 -10.00 -2.53
CA GLY A 179 4.26 -10.32 -2.82
C GLY A 179 3.41 -10.65 -1.59
N THR A 180 2.10 -10.76 -1.80
CA THR A 180 1.11 -10.93 -0.72
C THR A 180 1.22 -12.27 0.03
N ASN A 181 1.94 -13.25 -0.53
CA ASN A 181 2.19 -14.55 0.08
C ASN A 181 3.57 -14.63 0.77
N VAL A 182 4.41 -13.61 0.61
CA VAL A 182 5.77 -13.56 1.15
C VAL A 182 5.82 -12.59 2.33
N GLU A 183 5.24 -11.41 2.17
CA GLU A 183 5.32 -10.36 3.18
C GLU A 183 4.36 -10.56 4.38
N GLU A 184 4.76 -10.03 5.54
CA GLU A 184 3.97 -10.14 6.77
C GLU A 184 2.82 -9.10 6.76
N LEU A 185 1.57 -9.56 6.70
CA LEU A 185 0.40 -8.69 6.71
C LEU A 185 0.23 -7.96 8.05
N ILE A 186 0.07 -6.63 7.99
CA ILE A 186 -0.39 -5.82 9.13
C ILE A 186 -1.92 -5.93 9.18
N THR A 187 -2.42 -6.77 10.09
CA THR A 187 -3.81 -7.27 10.07
C THR A 187 -4.87 -6.17 10.20
N ASP A 188 -4.59 -5.11 10.94
CA ASP A 188 -5.49 -3.98 11.13
C ASP A 188 -5.41 -2.94 10.00
N LEU A 189 -4.40 -3.03 9.13
CA LEU A 189 -4.25 -2.27 7.89
C LEU A 189 -4.56 -3.13 6.67
N SER A 190 -5.65 -3.90 6.75
CA SER A 190 -6.13 -4.75 5.66
C SER A 190 -7.58 -4.42 5.35
N TRP A 191 -7.80 -3.89 4.15
CA TRP A 191 -9.12 -3.62 3.60
C TRP A 191 -9.33 -4.41 2.31
N THR A 192 -10.51 -4.96 2.15
CA THR A 192 -11.00 -5.46 0.87
C THR A 192 -12.48 -5.15 0.83
N THR A 193 -12.95 -4.58 -0.28
CA THR A 193 -14.38 -4.28 -0.46
C THR A 193 -15.18 -5.56 -0.18
N PRO A 194 -16.11 -5.53 0.79
CA PRO A 194 -16.95 -6.69 1.09
C PRO A 194 -17.81 -7.07 -0.11
N GLU A 195 -18.09 -8.37 -0.24
CA GLU A 195 -19.13 -8.84 -1.16
C GLU A 195 -20.51 -8.45 -0.58
N PRO A 196 -21.37 -7.79 -1.37
CA PRO A 196 -22.71 -7.40 -0.94
C PRO A 196 -23.69 -8.58 -0.86
#